data_AF-A0A8X7S196-F1
#
_entry.id   AF-A0A8X7S196-F1
#
_cell.length_a   1.000
_cell.length_b   1.000
_cell.length_c   1.000
_cell.angle_alpha   90.00
_cell.angle_beta   90.00
_cell.angle_gamma   90.00
#
_symmetry.space_group_name_H-M   'P 1'
#
loop_
_entity.id
_entity.type
_entity.pdbx_description
1 polymer ?
#
loop_
_entity_poly.entity_id
_entity_poly.type
_entity_poly.pdbx_seq_one_letter_code
_entity_poly.pdbx_strand_id
1 'polypeptide(L)'
;MLHMKSYGNHSTTQVTFVSSENVPPEFFRTISYGNVSYKIYSHSFLHLGQQNSHSISILAAANTPVDEIVTDPCTPKGYILDKNSHKDSSAESRLTGSLQAAGNFTKCRSSTYAMLQEGNEKCPYKHCSIGSTFTPDLQGHFMATSGFYYTSKFFDLDEKDWLAEIIPAGKRFCKEKWPELKAEHPTTKEEYLLGYCFSSAYIISMLHDSLGFALDDGRIEFANKAGEKDIPLEWALGAFILKTSTATLDYGGLSRKMLG
;
A
#
# COMPACT_ATOMS: atom_id res chain seq x y z
N MET A 1 -12.18 2.19 2.18
CA MET A 1 -11.36 1.02 1.82
C MET A 1 -9.97 1.47 1.42
N LEU A 2 -8.96 0.81 1.97
CA LEU A 2 -7.55 0.92 1.61
C LEU A 2 -7.10 -0.42 1.03
N HIS A 3 -6.42 -0.40 -0.10
CA HIS A 3 -6.00 -1.62 -0.79
C HIS A 3 -4.56 -1.47 -1.26
N MET A 4 -3.66 -2.32 -0.77
CA MET A 4 -2.26 -2.34 -1.16
C MET A 4 -1.95 -3.59 -1.96
N LYS A 5 -1.53 -3.44 -3.21
CA LYS A 5 -1.27 -4.54 -4.14
C LYS A 5 0.11 -4.42 -4.78
N SER A 6 0.77 -5.55 -4.96
CA SER A 6 2.03 -5.64 -5.69
C SER A 6 2.01 -6.84 -6.64
N TYR A 7 2.41 -6.62 -7.89
CA TYR A 7 2.66 -7.63 -8.90
C TYR A 7 3.96 -7.34 -9.63
N GLY A 8 4.98 -8.18 -9.41
CA GLY A 8 6.30 -7.96 -10.00
C GLY A 8 6.82 -6.56 -9.67
N ASN A 9 7.16 -5.78 -10.71
CA ASN A 9 7.67 -4.41 -10.56
C ASN A 9 6.57 -3.33 -10.40
N HIS A 10 5.29 -3.70 -10.53
CA HIS A 10 4.17 -2.78 -10.39
C HIS A 10 3.53 -2.92 -9.02
N SER A 11 3.57 -1.83 -8.25
CA SER A 11 2.97 -1.75 -6.94
C SER A 11 1.97 -0.59 -6.94
N THR A 12 0.79 -0.80 -6.37
CA THR A 12 -0.23 0.23 -6.23
C THR A 12 -0.81 0.21 -4.83
N THR A 13 -1.07 1.39 -4.26
CA THR A 13 -1.96 1.54 -3.11
C THR A 13 -3.14 2.39 -3.52
N GLN A 14 -4.34 1.97 -3.14
CA GLN A 14 -5.59 2.63 -3.50
C GLN A 14 -6.31 3.06 -2.23
N VAL A 15 -6.85 4.28 -2.26
CA VAL A 15 -7.70 4.85 -1.20
C VAL A 15 -9.05 5.13 -1.83
N THR A 16 -10.12 4.62 -1.23
CA THR A 16 -11.49 4.81 -1.73
C THR A 16 -12.47 4.99 -0.57
N PHE A 17 -13.19 6.10 -0.54
CA PHE A 17 -14.19 6.40 0.50
C PHE A 17 -15.19 7.46 0.04
N VAL A 18 -16.30 7.59 0.75
CA VAL A 18 -17.26 8.68 0.55
C VAL A 18 -16.80 9.88 1.37
N SER A 19 -16.65 11.02 0.72
CA SER A 19 -16.30 12.29 1.39
C SER A 19 -17.46 13.28 1.27
N SER A 20 -17.69 14.03 2.33
CA SER A 20 -18.63 15.17 2.35
C SER A 20 -18.01 16.46 1.78
N GLU A 21 -16.70 16.47 1.50
CA GLU A 21 -16.00 17.63 0.96
C GLU A 21 -16.21 17.82 -0.54
N ASN A 22 -15.86 19.02 -1.02
CA ASN A 22 -15.87 19.30 -2.44
C ASN A 22 -14.65 18.68 -3.13
N VAL A 23 -14.79 17.41 -3.52
CA VAL A 23 -13.78 16.67 -4.27
C VAL A 23 -13.76 17.14 -5.74
N PRO A 24 -12.57 17.46 -6.31
CA PRO A 24 -12.44 17.79 -7.72
C PRO A 24 -12.94 16.66 -8.66
N PRO A 25 -13.55 16.98 -9.82
CA PRO A 25 -14.17 16.01 -10.73
C PRO A 25 -13.30 14.82 -11.13
N GLU A 26 -11.99 15.03 -11.24
CA GLU A 26 -11.02 14.02 -11.61
C GLU A 26 -10.88 12.90 -10.56
N PHE A 27 -11.08 13.20 -9.27
CA PHE A 27 -10.86 12.29 -8.14
C PHE A 27 -12.11 11.60 -7.60
N PHE A 28 -13.31 11.97 -8.07
CA PHE A 28 -14.52 11.27 -7.65
C PHE A 28 -15.21 10.52 -8.79
N ARG A 29 -15.97 9.51 -8.41
CA ARG A 29 -16.91 8.79 -9.27
C ARG A 29 -18.24 8.70 -8.55
N THR A 30 -19.32 8.85 -9.31
CA THR A 30 -20.67 8.63 -8.79
C THR A 30 -21.08 7.20 -9.13
N ILE A 31 -21.44 6.42 -8.12
CA ILE A 31 -21.97 5.06 -8.29
C ILE A 31 -23.35 5.02 -7.65
N SER A 32 -24.33 4.51 -8.40
CA SER A 32 -25.67 4.24 -7.87
C SER A 32 -25.78 2.76 -7.56
N TYR A 33 -26.20 2.44 -6.33
CA TYR A 33 -26.47 1.07 -5.91
C TYR A 33 -27.80 1.03 -5.15
N GLY A 34 -28.75 0.25 -5.66
CA GLY A 34 -30.15 0.37 -5.26
C GLY A 34 -30.71 1.76 -5.59
N ASN A 35 -31.34 2.42 -4.61
CA ASN A 35 -31.92 3.76 -4.76
C ASN A 35 -31.03 4.88 -4.19
N VAL A 36 -29.77 4.59 -3.89
CA VAL A 36 -28.83 5.54 -3.28
C VAL A 36 -27.69 5.82 -4.25
N SER A 37 -27.36 7.11 -4.39
CA SER A 37 -26.25 7.59 -5.20
C SER A 37 -25.10 8.00 -4.29
N TYR A 38 -23.91 7.43 -4.53
CA TYR A 38 -22.71 7.66 -3.73
C TYR A 38 -21.69 8.42 -4.55
N LYS A 39 -21.24 9.58 -4.05
CA LYS A 39 -20.07 10.30 -4.57
C LYS A 39 -18.83 9.76 -3.86
N ILE A 40 -18.06 8.95 -4.57
CA ILE A 40 -16.93 8.19 -4.01
C ILE A 40 -15.63 8.84 -4.49
N TYR A 41 -14.79 9.28 -3.54
CA TYR A 41 -13.39 9.57 -3.81
C TYR A 41 -12.66 8.26 -4.07
N SER A 42 -11.84 8.21 -5.13
CA SER A 42 -10.97 7.07 -5.39
C SER A 42 -9.70 7.53 -6.09
N HIS A 43 -8.56 7.13 -5.54
CA HIS A 43 -7.27 7.36 -6.16
C HIS A 43 -6.35 6.15 -6.02
N SER A 44 -5.50 5.95 -7.02
CA SER A 44 -4.50 4.89 -7.07
C SER A 44 -3.11 5.51 -7.17
N PHE A 45 -2.33 5.32 -6.11
CA PHE A 45 -0.95 5.75 -6.02
C PHE A 45 -0.06 4.71 -6.72
N LEU A 46 0.36 5.01 -7.95
CA LEU A 46 1.22 4.14 -8.77
C LEU A 46 2.66 4.15 -8.23
N HIS A 47 3.32 3.00 -8.28
CA HIS A 47 4.67 2.76 -7.73
C HIS A 47 4.75 2.91 -6.20
N LEU A 48 3.60 3.03 -5.55
CA LEU A 48 3.43 3.21 -4.11
C LEU A 48 2.60 2.04 -3.53
N GLY A 49 2.67 0.84 -4.12
CA GLY A 49 2.29 -0.39 -3.40
C GLY A 49 3.47 -0.89 -2.56
N GLN A 50 3.43 -2.15 -2.12
CA GLN A 50 4.57 -2.82 -1.51
C GLN A 50 5.67 -3.02 -2.58
N GLN A 51 6.39 -1.94 -2.92
CA GLN A 51 7.54 -1.99 -3.82
C GLN A 51 8.77 -2.31 -2.98
N ASN A 52 9.63 -3.15 -3.52
CA ASN A 52 10.75 -3.72 -2.78
C ASN A 52 11.66 -2.61 -2.26
N SER A 53 12.33 -2.85 -1.13
CA SER A 53 13.40 -1.99 -0.57
C SER A 53 14.41 -1.50 -1.62
N HIS A 54 14.56 -2.25 -2.71
CA HIS A 54 15.35 -1.90 -3.88
C HIS A 54 14.98 -0.54 -4.50
N SER A 55 13.71 -0.15 -4.52
CA SER A 55 13.26 1.15 -5.06
C SER A 55 13.81 2.34 -4.26
N ILE A 56 13.72 2.27 -2.93
CA ILE A 56 14.33 3.25 -2.02
C ILE A 56 15.85 3.28 -2.20
N SER A 57 16.45 2.10 -2.32
CA SER A 57 17.89 1.97 -2.57
C SER A 57 18.29 2.62 -3.89
N ILE A 58 17.50 2.45 -4.97
CA ILE A 58 17.73 3.10 -6.27
C ILE A 58 17.64 4.62 -6.15
N LEU A 59 16.60 5.13 -5.49
CA LEU A 59 16.43 6.56 -5.21
C LEU A 59 17.60 7.13 -4.42
N ALA A 60 18.07 6.41 -3.40
CA ALA A 60 19.23 6.81 -2.62
C ALA A 60 20.50 6.80 -3.48
N ALA A 61 20.73 5.74 -4.26
CA ALA A 61 21.90 5.59 -5.12
C ALA A 61 21.97 6.63 -6.26
N ALA A 62 20.82 7.08 -6.78
CA ALA A 62 20.77 8.13 -7.79
C ALA A 62 21.25 9.49 -7.27
N ASN A 63 21.13 9.71 -5.95
CA ASN A 63 21.46 10.97 -5.29
C ASN A 63 22.82 10.95 -4.56
N THR A 64 23.51 9.81 -4.53
CA THR A 64 24.83 9.66 -3.91
C THR A 64 25.97 9.69 -4.94
N PRO A 65 27.13 10.26 -4.60
CA PRO A 65 28.34 10.17 -5.42
C PRO A 65 28.75 8.73 -5.74
N VAL A 66 29.46 8.54 -6.85
CA VAL A 66 29.75 7.23 -7.47
C VAL A 66 30.59 6.28 -6.58
N ASP A 67 31.24 6.77 -5.54
CA ASP A 67 32.14 5.99 -4.66
C ASP A 67 31.62 5.81 -3.22
N GLU A 68 30.41 6.28 -2.91
CA GLU A 68 29.86 6.21 -1.56
C GLU A 68 28.98 4.97 -1.34
N ILE A 69 29.11 4.32 -0.17
CA ILE A 69 28.30 3.16 0.20
C ILE A 69 26.88 3.64 0.52
N VAL A 70 25.92 3.22 -0.29
CA VAL A 70 24.50 3.44 -0.08
C VAL A 70 24.02 2.44 0.96
N THR A 71 23.49 2.92 2.07
CA THR A 71 22.92 2.05 3.11
C THR A 71 21.43 1.86 2.85
N ASP A 72 20.98 0.61 2.74
CA ASP A 72 19.55 0.25 2.66
C ASP A 72 18.99 0.01 4.07
N PRO A 73 18.16 0.92 4.61
CA PRO A 73 17.55 0.75 5.92
C PRO A 73 16.35 -0.21 5.91
N CYS A 74 15.79 -0.52 4.75
CA CYS A 74 14.57 -1.30 4.58
C CYS A 74 14.83 -2.78 4.31
N THR A 75 16.07 -3.16 4.00
CA THR A 75 16.49 -4.55 3.86
C THR A 75 17.21 -5.04 5.12
N PRO A 76 16.82 -6.20 5.70
CA PRO A 76 17.48 -6.77 6.87
C PRO A 76 18.99 -6.98 6.68
N LYS A 77 19.74 -6.76 7.75
CA LYS A 77 21.20 -6.84 7.72
C LYS A 77 21.68 -8.25 7.33
N GLY A 78 22.66 -8.31 6.43
CA GLY A 78 23.24 -9.58 5.98
C GLY A 78 22.54 -10.21 4.77
N TYR A 79 21.50 -9.56 4.23
CA TYR A 79 21.04 -9.86 2.88
C TYR A 79 22.08 -9.41 1.85
N ILE A 80 22.34 -10.25 0.85
CA ILE A 80 23.25 -9.96 -0.25
C ILE A 80 22.41 -9.85 -1.52
N LEU A 81 22.41 -8.68 -2.16
CA LEU A 81 21.74 -8.54 -3.45
C LEU A 81 22.46 -9.37 -4.51
N ASP A 82 21.70 -10.22 -5.20
CA ASP A 82 22.20 -10.93 -6.37
C ASP A 82 22.42 -9.93 -7.52
N LYS A 83 23.66 -9.89 -8.03
CA LYS A 83 24.11 -8.92 -9.05
C LYS A 83 23.51 -9.17 -10.43
N ASN A 84 22.82 -10.30 -10.62
CA ASN A 84 22.35 -10.75 -11.92
C ASN A 84 20.85 -10.53 -12.18
N SER A 85 20.07 -10.01 -11.21
CA SER A 85 18.61 -10.02 -11.31
C SER A 85 17.97 -8.84 -12.06
N HIS A 86 18.64 -7.67 -12.21
CA HIS A 86 18.09 -6.54 -12.97
C HIS A 86 19.19 -5.73 -13.67
N LYS A 87 19.25 -5.83 -15.00
CA LYS A 87 20.20 -5.15 -15.89
C LYS A 87 19.48 -4.13 -16.80
N ASP A 88 18.44 -3.46 -16.33
CA ASP A 88 17.61 -2.60 -17.21
C ASP A 88 17.91 -1.10 -17.10
N SER A 89 18.78 -0.65 -16.18
CA SER A 89 19.19 0.76 -16.13
C SER A 89 20.64 1.01 -15.69
N SER A 90 21.18 2.16 -16.12
CA SER A 90 22.50 2.66 -15.71
C SER A 90 22.58 3.01 -14.22
N ALA A 91 21.44 3.26 -13.57
CA ALA A 91 21.33 3.43 -12.12
C ALA A 91 21.44 2.08 -11.39
N GLU A 92 20.73 1.04 -11.84
CA GLU A 92 20.79 -0.34 -11.31
C GLU A 92 22.20 -0.95 -11.33
N SER A 93 22.97 -0.66 -12.39
CA SER A 93 24.38 -1.07 -12.48
C SER A 93 25.24 -0.47 -11.35
N ARG A 94 24.96 0.77 -10.92
CA ARG A 94 25.68 1.44 -9.81
C ARG A 94 25.33 0.87 -8.43
N LEU A 95 24.15 0.27 -8.26
CA LEU A 95 23.70 -0.30 -6.98
C LEU A 95 24.43 -1.59 -6.59
N THR A 96 24.90 -2.36 -7.58
CA THR A 96 25.47 -3.71 -7.33
C THR A 96 26.84 -3.71 -6.64
N GLY A 97 27.52 -2.55 -6.57
CA GLY A 97 28.82 -2.40 -5.90
C GLY A 97 28.78 -1.74 -4.51
N SER A 98 27.79 -0.87 -4.26
CA SER A 98 27.81 0.05 -3.11
C SER A 98 26.61 -0.08 -2.17
N LEU A 99 25.66 -0.99 -2.41
CA LEU A 99 24.48 -1.13 -1.55
C LEU A 99 24.72 -2.06 -0.35
N GLN A 100 24.52 -1.55 0.86
CA GLN A 100 24.66 -2.30 2.11
C GLN A 100 23.33 -2.41 2.86
N ALA A 101 22.80 -3.62 2.96
CA ALA A 101 21.62 -3.91 3.79
C ALA A 101 21.93 -3.71 5.28
N ALA A 102 21.15 -2.86 5.94
CA ALA A 102 21.40 -2.45 7.32
C ALA A 102 20.25 -2.69 8.30
N GLY A 103 19.01 -2.79 7.82
CA GLY A 103 17.87 -3.13 8.67
C GLY A 103 17.62 -2.13 9.80
N ASN A 104 16.97 -1.00 9.50
CA ASN A 104 16.64 0.05 10.45
C ASN A 104 15.24 0.61 10.17
N PHE A 105 14.26 0.14 10.94
CA PHE A 105 12.86 0.54 10.79
C PHE A 105 12.66 2.06 10.79
N THR A 106 13.29 2.78 11.72
CA THR A 106 13.11 4.24 11.85
C THR A 106 13.59 4.96 10.58
N LYS A 107 14.78 4.60 10.09
CA LYS A 107 15.30 5.17 8.84
C LYS A 107 14.46 4.73 7.64
N CYS A 108 14.01 3.47 7.60
CA CYS A 108 13.14 2.97 6.55
C CYS A 108 11.80 3.72 6.51
N ARG A 109 11.21 4.03 7.67
CA ARG A 109 10.02 4.87 7.80
C ARG A 109 10.28 6.28 7.26
N SER A 110 11.38 6.91 7.65
CA SER A 110 11.75 8.22 7.09
C SER A 110 11.96 8.19 5.57
N SER A 111 12.60 7.15 5.03
CA SER A 111 12.82 7.00 3.59
C SER A 111 11.52 6.74 2.82
N THR A 112 10.64 5.88 3.34
CA THR A 112 9.32 5.62 2.74
C THR A 112 8.42 6.85 2.81
N TYR A 113 8.48 7.63 3.90
CA TYR A 113 7.76 8.88 4.00
C TYR A 113 8.28 9.91 2.98
N ALA A 114 9.59 10.08 2.86
CA ALA A 114 10.17 10.97 1.84
C ALA A 114 9.73 10.58 0.42
N MET A 115 9.70 9.28 0.11
CA MET A 115 9.18 8.76 -1.16
C MET A 115 7.70 9.11 -1.38
N LEU A 116 6.86 9.00 -0.33
CA LEU A 116 5.44 9.38 -0.40
C LEU A 116 5.22 10.88 -0.57
N GLN A 117 6.15 11.72 -0.10
CA GLN A 117 6.07 13.17 -0.21
C GLN A 117 6.68 13.74 -1.50
N GLU A 118 7.29 12.90 -2.34
CA GLU A 118 7.88 13.34 -3.60
C GLU A 118 6.84 14.01 -4.50
N GLY A 119 7.09 15.25 -4.93
CA GLY A 119 6.18 16.03 -5.76
C GLY A 119 5.12 16.81 -4.98
N ASN A 120 5.05 16.68 -3.64
CA ASN A 120 4.10 17.42 -2.81
C ASN A 120 4.29 18.94 -2.92
N GLU A 121 5.51 19.40 -3.20
CA GLU A 121 5.81 20.82 -3.43
C GLU A 121 5.06 21.42 -4.65
N LYS A 122 4.53 20.56 -5.52
CA LYS A 122 3.73 20.93 -6.70
C LYS A 122 2.24 20.68 -6.50
N CYS A 123 1.78 20.42 -5.27
CA CYS A 123 0.36 20.23 -4.97
C CYS A 123 -0.46 21.45 -5.42
N PRO A 124 -1.38 21.33 -6.39
CA PRO A 124 -2.17 22.46 -6.87
C PRO A 124 -3.42 22.71 -6.00
N TYR A 125 -3.61 21.92 -4.94
CA TYR A 125 -4.77 21.97 -4.05
C TYR A 125 -4.38 22.52 -2.67
N LYS A 126 -5.39 22.84 -1.84
CA LYS A 126 -5.16 23.30 -0.46
C LYS A 126 -4.39 22.27 0.38
N HIS A 127 -4.61 20.98 0.11
CA HIS A 127 -3.96 19.87 0.81
C HIS A 127 -3.77 18.67 -0.13
N CYS A 128 -2.58 18.08 -0.07
CA CYS A 128 -2.25 16.79 -0.69
C CYS A 128 -1.54 15.94 0.38
N SER A 129 -2.02 14.72 0.60
CA SER A 129 -1.44 13.82 1.62
C SER A 129 -0.24 13.04 1.09
N ILE A 130 -0.23 12.74 -0.22
CA ILE A 130 0.81 11.92 -0.89
C ILE A 130 1.09 12.55 -2.25
N GLY A 131 2.35 12.89 -2.49
CA GLY A 131 2.80 13.63 -3.67
C GLY A 131 1.93 14.86 -3.93
N SER A 132 1.62 15.12 -5.20
CA SER A 132 0.76 16.24 -5.63
C SER A 132 -0.74 15.88 -5.71
N THR A 133 -1.16 14.76 -5.13
CA THR A 133 -2.54 14.26 -5.23
C THR A 133 -3.45 14.85 -4.15
N PHE A 134 -4.56 15.46 -4.58
CA PHE A 134 -5.64 15.87 -3.68
C PHE A 134 -6.15 14.68 -2.86
N THR A 135 -6.22 14.87 -1.54
CA THR A 135 -6.76 13.87 -0.61
C THR A 135 -7.69 14.59 0.36
N PRO A 136 -9.00 14.26 0.39
CA PRO A 136 -9.93 14.80 1.38
C PRO A 136 -9.59 14.30 2.79
N ASP A 137 -10.13 14.97 3.81
CA ASP A 137 -10.07 14.47 5.18
C ASP A 137 -10.77 13.11 5.27
N LEU A 138 -10.12 12.18 5.97
CA LEU A 138 -10.60 10.82 6.10
C LEU A 138 -11.89 10.77 6.93
N GLN A 139 -12.95 10.20 6.35
CA GLN A 139 -14.27 10.11 6.96
C GLN A 139 -14.79 8.66 6.93
N GLY A 140 -15.45 8.25 8.01
CA GLY A 140 -16.02 6.91 8.17
C GLY A 140 -15.01 5.84 8.59
N HIS A 141 -15.42 4.58 8.45
CA HIS A 141 -14.60 3.40 8.77
C HIS A 141 -13.91 2.86 7.51
N PHE A 142 -12.69 2.39 7.69
CA PHE A 142 -11.80 1.93 6.63
C PHE A 142 -11.39 0.49 6.86
N MET A 143 -11.55 -0.30 5.81
CA MET A 143 -10.97 -1.64 5.74
C MET A 143 -9.67 -1.59 4.96
N ALA A 144 -8.57 -2.03 5.57
CA ALA A 144 -7.24 -2.15 4.98
C ALA A 144 -7.00 -3.59 4.52
N THR A 145 -6.79 -3.76 3.22
CA THR A 145 -6.80 -5.08 2.57
C THR A 145 -5.48 -5.38 1.86
N SER A 146 -5.31 -6.64 1.47
CA SER A 146 -4.16 -7.17 0.74
C SER A 146 -2.84 -6.98 1.49
N GLY A 147 -1.89 -6.18 1.00
CA GLY A 147 -0.58 -6.01 1.64
C GLY A 147 -0.68 -5.55 3.10
N PHE A 148 -1.68 -4.73 3.45
CA PHE A 148 -1.95 -4.33 4.84
C PHE A 148 -2.29 -5.54 5.71
N TYR A 149 -3.22 -6.38 5.23
CA TYR A 149 -3.62 -7.60 5.91
C TYR A 149 -2.47 -8.60 6.02
N TYR A 150 -1.78 -8.92 4.92
CA TYR A 150 -0.74 -9.95 4.94
C TYR A 150 0.47 -9.56 5.77
N THR A 151 0.81 -8.27 5.82
CA THR A 151 1.87 -7.77 6.72
C THR A 151 1.45 -7.87 8.18
N SER A 152 0.24 -7.43 8.51
CA SER A 152 -0.28 -7.49 9.89
C SER A 152 -0.43 -8.93 10.38
N LYS A 153 -0.92 -9.84 9.53
CA LYS A 153 -1.00 -11.27 9.83
C LYS A 153 0.37 -11.94 9.98
N PHE A 154 1.38 -11.53 9.19
CA PHE A 154 2.73 -12.06 9.33
C PHE A 154 3.33 -11.75 10.71
N PHE A 155 3.08 -10.54 11.22
CA PHE A 155 3.51 -10.13 12.56
C PHE A 155 2.57 -10.61 13.69
N ASP A 156 1.56 -11.41 13.37
CA ASP A 156 0.56 -11.91 14.31
C ASP A 156 -0.11 -10.79 15.14
N LEU A 157 -0.45 -9.69 14.48
CA LEU A 157 -1.12 -8.57 15.12
C LEU A 157 -2.62 -8.85 15.28
N ASP A 158 -3.18 -8.40 16.40
CA ASP A 158 -4.62 -8.30 16.60
C ASP A 158 -5.21 -7.15 15.79
N GLU A 159 -6.49 -7.24 15.42
CA GLU A 159 -7.18 -6.18 14.65
C GLU A 159 -7.29 -4.87 15.43
N LYS A 160 -7.39 -4.97 16.76
CA LYS A 160 -7.40 -3.81 17.64
C LYS A 160 -5.98 -3.26 17.82
N ASP A 161 -5.82 -1.95 17.71
CA ASP A 161 -4.55 -1.23 17.92
C ASP A 161 -3.40 -1.67 16.97
N TRP A 162 -3.73 -2.41 15.90
CA TRP A 162 -2.77 -3.00 14.96
C TRP A 162 -1.79 -1.99 14.36
N LEU A 163 -2.26 -0.76 14.12
CA LEU A 163 -1.46 0.30 13.53
C LEU A 163 -0.39 0.79 14.51
N ALA A 164 -0.66 0.81 15.81
CA ALA A 164 0.36 1.08 16.83
C ALA A 164 1.34 -0.09 16.94
N GLU A 165 0.84 -1.33 16.95
CA GLU A 165 1.63 -2.55 17.18
C GLU A 165 2.54 -2.95 16.01
N ILE A 166 2.26 -2.48 14.79
CA ILE A 166 3.17 -2.71 13.67
C ILE A 166 4.53 -2.00 13.85
N ILE A 167 4.59 -0.93 14.65
CA ILE A 167 5.84 -0.18 14.92
C ILE A 167 6.83 -1.05 15.72
N PRO A 168 6.50 -1.57 16.93
CA PRO A 168 7.42 -2.44 17.66
C PRO A 168 7.70 -3.75 16.91
N ALA A 169 6.72 -4.32 16.19
CA ALA A 169 6.92 -5.51 15.36
C ALA A 169 7.93 -5.26 14.23
N GLY A 170 7.75 -4.19 13.46
CA GLY A 170 8.65 -3.78 12.40
C GLY A 170 10.05 -3.45 12.91
N LYS A 171 10.17 -2.77 14.06
CA LYS A 171 11.47 -2.51 14.70
C LYS A 171 12.22 -3.79 15.06
N ARG A 172 11.52 -4.79 15.61
CA ARG A 172 12.10 -6.10 15.93
C ARG A 172 12.58 -6.80 14.67
N PHE A 173 11.70 -6.92 13.68
CA PHE A 173 11.98 -7.63 12.43
C PHE A 173 13.10 -6.98 11.61
N CYS A 174 13.05 -5.66 11.41
CA CYS A 174 14.06 -4.95 10.62
C CYS A 174 15.48 -5.06 11.22
N LYS A 175 15.60 -5.13 12.55
CA LYS A 175 16.90 -5.20 13.24
C LYS A 175 17.51 -6.60 13.17
N GLU A 176 16.69 -7.62 12.95
CA GLU A 176 17.14 -9.00 12.89
C GLU A 176 18.01 -9.26 11.65
N LYS A 177 18.94 -10.20 11.78
CA LYS A 177 19.84 -10.55 10.69
C LYS A 177 19.17 -11.53 9.73
N TRP A 178 19.54 -11.44 8.46
CA TRP A 178 18.89 -12.21 7.39
C TRP A 178 18.95 -13.74 7.58
N PRO A 179 20.09 -14.35 7.96
CA PRO A 179 20.14 -15.79 8.23
C PRO A 179 19.19 -16.23 9.35
N GLU A 180 19.09 -15.43 10.41
CA GLU A 180 18.23 -15.65 11.56
C GLU A 180 16.75 -15.57 11.16
N LEU A 181 16.35 -14.54 10.40
CA LEU A 181 14.99 -14.42 9.84
C LEU A 181 14.59 -15.63 8.98
N LYS A 182 15.52 -16.15 8.15
CA LYS A 182 15.27 -17.35 7.34
C LYS A 182 15.10 -18.61 8.20
N ALA A 183 15.84 -18.71 9.30
CA ALA A 183 15.71 -19.82 10.23
C ALA A 183 14.40 -19.76 11.03
N GLU A 184 13.94 -18.57 11.41
CA GLU A 184 12.67 -18.34 12.12
C GLU A 184 11.45 -18.54 11.23
N HIS A 185 11.57 -18.25 9.92
CA HIS A 185 10.46 -18.30 8.97
C HIS A 185 10.73 -19.23 7.76
N PRO A 186 10.99 -20.53 7.98
CA PRO A 186 11.47 -21.45 6.93
C PRO A 186 10.42 -21.74 5.84
N THR A 187 9.13 -21.53 6.12
CA THR A 187 8.02 -21.75 5.18
C THR A 187 7.65 -20.51 4.38
N THR A 188 8.16 -19.34 4.77
CA THR A 188 7.88 -18.07 4.08
C THR A 188 8.81 -17.95 2.88
N LYS A 189 8.25 -17.72 1.69
CA LYS A 189 9.10 -17.51 0.51
C LYS A 189 10.00 -16.29 0.72
N GLU A 190 11.25 -16.44 0.30
CA GLU A 190 12.30 -15.43 0.49
C GLU A 190 11.89 -14.04 -0.05
N GLU A 191 11.21 -14.01 -1.20
CA GLU A 191 10.66 -12.80 -1.83
C GLU A 191 9.70 -12.01 -0.92
N TYR A 192 8.85 -12.70 -0.16
CA TYR A 192 7.92 -12.06 0.78
C TYR A 192 8.61 -11.69 2.08
N LEU A 193 9.47 -12.58 2.59
CA LEU A 193 10.20 -12.36 3.84
C LEU A 193 11.05 -11.10 3.77
N LEU A 194 11.72 -10.88 2.65
CA LEU A 194 12.55 -9.71 2.41
C LEU A 194 11.74 -8.40 2.47
N GLY A 195 10.47 -8.45 2.07
CA GLY A 195 9.60 -7.29 1.99
C GLY A 195 9.05 -6.79 3.32
N TYR A 196 8.98 -7.62 4.36
CA TYR A 196 8.23 -7.25 5.59
C TYR A 196 8.84 -6.08 6.37
N CYS A 197 10.15 -5.87 6.32
CA CYS A 197 10.76 -4.68 6.92
C CYS A 197 10.28 -3.41 6.21
N PHE A 198 10.39 -3.37 4.88
CA PHE A 198 9.84 -2.28 4.07
C PHE A 198 8.33 -2.11 4.31
N SER A 199 7.54 -3.18 4.24
CA SER A 199 6.08 -3.10 4.39
C SER A 199 5.67 -2.52 5.74
N SER A 200 6.32 -2.96 6.83
CA SER A 200 6.01 -2.45 8.17
C SER A 200 6.22 -0.93 8.28
N ALA A 201 7.33 -0.43 7.72
CA ALA A 201 7.63 0.99 7.71
C ALA A 201 6.71 1.76 6.76
N TYR A 202 6.48 1.22 5.56
CA TYR A 202 5.65 1.81 4.52
C TYR A 202 4.20 1.99 4.96
N ILE A 203 3.63 0.98 5.64
CA ILE A 203 2.26 1.05 6.17
C ILE A 203 2.11 2.24 7.12
N ILE A 204 3.08 2.47 8.00
CA ILE A 204 3.03 3.58 8.95
C ILE A 204 3.23 4.92 8.25
N SER A 205 4.21 5.01 7.35
CA SER A 205 4.44 6.22 6.56
C SER A 205 3.20 6.61 5.75
N MET A 206 2.53 5.64 5.15
CA MET A 206 1.31 5.84 4.36
C MET A 206 0.14 6.26 5.24
N LEU A 207 -0.22 5.44 6.23
CA LEU A 207 -1.47 5.61 6.97
C LEU A 207 -1.39 6.72 8.00
N HIS A 208 -0.33 6.72 8.81
CA HIS A 208 -0.18 7.67 9.90
C HIS A 208 0.49 8.96 9.44
N ASP A 209 1.68 8.87 8.83
CA ASP A 209 2.48 10.07 8.52
C ASP A 209 1.94 10.87 7.34
N SER A 210 1.33 10.21 6.35
CA SER A 210 0.79 10.86 5.15
C SER A 210 -0.72 11.07 5.20
N LEU A 211 -1.52 10.03 5.40
CA LEU A 211 -2.98 10.12 5.41
C LEU A 211 -3.57 10.63 6.73
N GLY A 212 -2.80 10.64 7.82
CA GLY A 212 -3.21 11.25 9.08
C GLY A 212 -4.10 10.38 9.99
N PHE A 213 -4.12 9.05 9.82
CA PHE A 213 -4.72 8.16 10.83
C PHE A 213 -3.94 8.28 12.14
N ALA A 214 -4.61 8.46 13.28
CA ALA A 214 -3.95 8.30 14.58
C ALA A 214 -3.54 6.82 14.78
N LEU A 215 -2.50 6.56 15.57
CA LEU A 215 -2.02 5.19 15.79
C LEU A 215 -3.06 4.32 16.52
N ASP A 216 -3.91 4.94 17.32
CA ASP A 216 -5.04 4.38 18.07
C ASP A 216 -6.39 4.65 17.38
N ASP A 217 -6.39 5.03 16.09
CA ASP A 217 -7.62 5.32 15.35
C ASP A 217 -8.43 4.04 15.11
N GLY A 218 -9.46 3.83 15.93
CA GLY A 218 -10.37 2.68 15.80
C GLY A 218 -11.23 2.66 14.53
N ARG A 219 -11.09 3.66 13.64
CA ARG A 219 -11.80 3.66 12.34
C ARG A 219 -11.13 2.77 11.30
N ILE A 220 -9.90 2.30 11.50
CA ILE A 220 -9.18 1.48 10.52
C ILE A 220 -8.89 0.08 11.04
N GLU A 221 -9.41 -0.92 10.35
CA GLU A 221 -9.20 -2.34 10.61
C GLU A 221 -8.55 -3.00 9.40
N PHE A 222 -7.85 -4.12 9.58
CA PHE A 222 -7.34 -4.91 8.46
C PHE A 222 -8.15 -6.20 8.28
N ALA A 223 -8.56 -6.50 7.05
CA ALA A 223 -9.22 -7.75 6.70
C ALA A 223 -8.97 -8.11 5.24
N ASN A 224 -9.09 -9.39 4.90
CA ASN A 224 -9.10 -9.85 3.50
C ASN A 224 -10.36 -10.62 3.13
N LYS A 225 -11.30 -10.74 4.07
CA LYS A 225 -12.56 -11.47 3.91
C LYS A 225 -13.67 -10.73 4.65
N ALA A 226 -14.91 -10.92 4.21
CA ALA A 226 -16.07 -10.33 4.88
C ALA A 226 -17.33 -11.20 4.80
N GLY A 227 -18.22 -10.97 5.76
CA GLY A 227 -19.50 -11.66 5.90
C GLY A 227 -19.38 -13.08 6.47
N GLU A 228 -20.51 -13.69 6.78
CA GLU A 228 -20.59 -15.03 7.41
C GLU A 228 -19.94 -16.15 6.58
N LYS A 229 -19.80 -15.93 5.26
CA LYS A 229 -19.22 -16.89 4.31
C LYS A 229 -17.76 -16.61 3.99
N ASP A 230 -17.10 -15.71 4.71
CA ASP A 230 -15.66 -15.44 4.55
C ASP A 230 -15.29 -15.08 3.10
N ILE A 231 -16.13 -14.26 2.46
CA ILE A 231 -15.97 -13.93 1.04
C ILE A 231 -14.74 -13.03 0.86
N PRO A 232 -13.80 -13.35 -0.04
CA PRO A 232 -12.63 -12.54 -0.29
C PRO A 232 -12.97 -11.08 -0.66
N LEU A 233 -12.29 -10.14 -0.01
CA LEU A 233 -12.40 -8.70 -0.29
C LEU A 233 -11.54 -8.34 -1.49
N GLU A 234 -12.08 -8.56 -2.69
CA GLU A 234 -11.40 -8.27 -3.96
C GLU A 234 -12.22 -7.39 -4.89
N TRP A 235 -11.52 -6.56 -5.67
CA TRP A 235 -12.11 -5.67 -6.68
C TRP A 235 -12.95 -6.42 -7.73
N ALA A 236 -12.61 -7.68 -8.02
CA ALA A 236 -13.29 -8.50 -9.01
C ALA A 236 -14.77 -8.73 -8.67
N LEU A 237 -15.08 -8.91 -7.39
CA LEU A 237 -16.46 -9.05 -6.92
C LEU A 237 -17.26 -7.76 -7.14
N GLY A 238 -16.68 -6.61 -6.79
CA GLY A 238 -17.30 -5.30 -7.02
C GLY A 238 -17.55 -5.02 -8.50
N ALA A 239 -16.58 -5.34 -9.37
CA ALA A 239 -16.72 -5.21 -10.81
C ALA A 239 -17.84 -6.10 -11.37
N PHE A 240 -17.95 -7.34 -10.88
CA PHE A 240 -19.02 -8.26 -11.25
C PHE A 240 -20.40 -7.74 -10.82
N ILE A 241 -20.53 -7.25 -9.58
CA ILE A 241 -21.79 -6.67 -9.05
C ILE A 241 -22.19 -5.45 -9.88
N LEU A 242 -21.26 -4.55 -10.18
CA LEU A 242 -21.55 -3.36 -10.96
C LEU A 242 -22.05 -3.71 -12.36
N LYS A 243 -21.38 -4.66 -13.04
CA LYS A 243 -21.74 -5.10 -14.39
C LYS A 243 -23.08 -5.84 -14.45
N THR A 244 -23.43 -6.59 -13.41
CA THR A 244 -24.70 -7.34 -13.34
C THR A 244 -25.88 -6.47 -12.91
N SER A 245 -25.65 -5.49 -12.04
CA SER A 245 -26.66 -4.52 -11.59
C SER A 245 -27.10 -3.59 -12.72
N THR A 246 -26.16 -3.16 -13.58
CA THR A 246 -26.50 -2.39 -14.80
C THR A 246 -27.33 -3.20 -15.77
N ALA A 247 -27.01 -4.50 -15.96
CA ALA A 247 -27.78 -5.37 -16.84
C ALA A 247 -29.22 -5.60 -16.36
N THR A 248 -29.46 -5.62 -15.05
CA THR A 248 -30.81 -5.77 -14.48
C THR A 248 -31.64 -4.49 -14.61
N LEU A 249 -31.02 -3.32 -14.53
CA LEU A 249 -31.68 -2.03 -14.78
C LEU A 249 -32.08 -1.86 -16.25
N ASP A 250 -31.22 -2.27 -17.19
CA ASP A 250 -31.52 -2.21 -18.63
C ASP A 250 -32.67 -3.17 -19.03
N TYR A 251 -32.79 -4.32 -18.37
CA TYR A 251 -33.90 -5.25 -18.59
C TYR A 251 -35.21 -4.86 -17.90
N GLY A 252 -35.15 -4.01 -16.85
CA GLY A 252 -36.33 -3.49 -16.16
C GLY A 252 -37.15 -2.47 -16.97
N GLY A 253 -36.59 -1.94 -18.08
CA GLY A 253 -37.24 -0.98 -18.97
C GLY A 253 -38.11 -1.58 -20.09
N LEU A 254 -38.01 -2.89 -20.34
CA LEU A 254 -38.86 -3.58 -21.34
C LEU A 254 -40.03 -4.28 -20.64
N SER A 255 -41.07 -3.49 -20.37
CA SER A 255 -42.38 -3.98 -19.97
C SER A 255 -42.84 -5.10 -20.90
N ARG A 256 -42.91 -6.32 -20.37
CA ARG A 256 -43.59 -7.46 -21.00
C ARG A 256 -45.05 -7.08 -21.23
N LYS A 257 -45.40 -6.64 -22.44
CA LYS A 257 -46.77 -6.80 -22.93
C LYS A 257 -47.01 -8.29 -23.10
N MET A 258 -47.71 -8.88 -22.14
CA MET A 258 -48.33 -10.19 -22.35
C MET A 258 -49.38 -10.04 -23.45
N LEU A 259 -49.16 -10.72 -24.57
CA LEU A 259 -50.20 -11.02 -25.55
C LEU A 259 -50.94 -12.26 -25.04
N GLY A 260 -52.16 -12.04 -24.57
CA GLY A 260 -53.24 -13.00 -24.41
C GLY A 260 -54.50 -12.36 -24.97
#